data_AF-A0A1C6B4P4-F1
#
_entry.id   AF-A0A1C6B4P4-F1
#
_cell.length_a   1.000
_cell.length_b   1.000
_cell.length_c   1.000
_cell.angle_alpha   90.00
_cell.angle_beta   90.00
_cell.angle_gamma   90.00
#
_symmetry.space_group_name_H-M   'P 1'
#
loop_
_entity.id
_entity.type
_entity.pdbx_description
1 polymer ?
#
loop_
_entity_poly.entity_id
_entity_poly.type
_entity_poly.pdbx_seq_one_letter_code
_entity_poly.pdbx_strand_id
1 'polypeptide(L)'
;MKKSKKQKCTFDLLPFHVIEAASTGDTEEIQAVLKHYEGYITVLATRKMFDEFGQVHYCVDETLRQCLETKLITKTLGFDTKSYVRKSNQ
;
A
#
# COMPACT_ATOMS: atom_id res chain seq x y z
N MET A 1 -9.62 -7.15 31.36
CA MET A 1 -8.81 -6.95 30.13
C MET A 1 -9.68 -7.28 28.93
N LYS A 2 -10.05 -6.29 28.11
CA LYS A 2 -10.94 -6.48 26.96
C LYS A 2 -10.17 -7.23 25.87
N LYS A 3 -10.59 -8.45 25.52
CA LYS A 3 -10.03 -9.19 24.38
C LYS A 3 -10.54 -8.55 23.10
N SER A 4 -9.68 -7.81 22.40
CA SER A 4 -9.99 -7.28 21.07
C SER A 4 -10.23 -8.44 20.11
N LYS A 5 -11.44 -8.52 19.54
CA LYS A 5 -11.74 -9.44 18.44
C LYS A 5 -10.73 -9.17 17.32
N LYS A 6 -9.90 -10.16 16.99
CA LYS A 6 -9.06 -10.14 15.81
C LYS A 6 -10.00 -10.18 14.61
N GLN A 7 -10.41 -9.01 14.10
CA GLN A 7 -11.09 -8.90 12.82
C GLN A 7 -10.13 -9.50 11.79
N LYS A 8 -10.58 -10.57 11.15
CA LYS A 8 -9.92 -11.14 9.99
C LYS A 8 -10.23 -10.16 8.86
N CYS A 9 -9.39 -9.14 8.68
CA CYS A 9 -9.47 -8.25 7.53
C CYS A 9 -9.12 -9.09 6.30
N THR A 10 -10.13 -9.55 5.57
CA THR A 10 -9.94 -9.89 4.17
C THR A 10 -9.61 -8.57 3.49
N PHE A 11 -8.34 -8.37 3.13
CA PHE A 11 -7.98 -7.24 2.28
C PHE A 11 -8.57 -7.56 0.91
N ASP A 12 -9.78 -7.05 0.66
CA ASP A 12 -10.42 -7.19 -0.63
C ASP A 12 -9.52 -6.55 -1.68
N LEU A 13 -9.20 -7.30 -2.72
CA LEU A 13 -8.34 -6.80 -3.79
C LEU A 13 -8.96 -5.55 -4.41
N LEU A 14 -8.11 -4.61 -4.81
CA LEU A 14 -8.57 -3.46 -5.59
C LEU A 14 -9.22 -3.94 -6.90
N PRO A 15 -10.39 -3.38 -7.26
CA PRO A 15 -11.00 -3.68 -8.54
C PRO A 15 -10.06 -3.39 -9.71
N PHE A 16 -10.14 -4.19 -10.77
CA PHE A 16 -9.27 -4.01 -11.94
C PHE A 16 -9.39 -2.61 -12.56
N HIS A 17 -10.61 -2.05 -12.65
CA HIS A 17 -10.83 -0.73 -13.23
C HIS A 17 -10.09 0.38 -12.46
N VAL A 18 -9.95 0.26 -11.14
CA VAL A 18 -9.17 1.18 -10.30
C VAL A 18 -7.69 1.12 -10.68
N ILE A 19 -7.14 -0.09 -10.80
CA ILE A 19 -5.74 -0.30 -11.20
C ILE A 19 -5.49 0.20 -12.63
N GLU A 20 -6.43 -0.04 -13.54
CA GLU A 20 -6.38 0.44 -14.92
C GLU A 20 -6.40 1.96 -15.00
N ALA A 21 -7.38 2.62 -14.40
CA ALA A 21 -7.45 4.07 -14.38
C ALA A 21 -6.22 4.69 -13.71
N ALA A 22 -5.75 4.13 -12.58
CA ALA A 22 -4.53 4.58 -11.93
C ALA A 22 -3.29 4.42 -12.84
N SER A 23 -3.20 3.33 -13.62
CA SER A 23 -2.12 3.13 -14.59
C SER A 23 -2.15 4.14 -15.75
N THR A 24 -3.32 4.71 -16.04
CA THR A 24 -3.46 5.80 -17.04
C THR A 24 -3.15 7.20 -16.48
N GLY A 25 -2.84 7.31 -15.18
CA GLY A 25 -2.51 8.57 -14.54
C GLY A 25 -3.67 9.26 -13.82
N ASP A 26 -4.79 8.56 -13.60
CA ASP A 26 -5.90 9.11 -12.81
C ASP A 26 -5.48 9.30 -11.36
N THR A 27 -5.47 10.55 -10.90
CA THR A 27 -5.00 10.92 -9.56
C THR A 27 -5.89 10.41 -8.44
N GLU A 28 -7.20 10.31 -8.66
CA GLU A 28 -8.13 9.80 -7.64
C GLU A 28 -7.91 8.31 -7.42
N GLU A 29 -7.71 7.58 -8.52
CA GLU A 29 -7.48 6.13 -8.49
C GLU A 29 -6.07 5.78 -7.98
N ILE A 30 -5.05 6.59 -8.29
CA ILE A 30 -3.72 6.48 -7.66
C ILE A 30 -3.83 6.66 -6.14
N GLN A 31 -4.63 7.62 -5.69
CA GLN A 31 -4.83 7.81 -4.25
C GLN A 31 -5.61 6.66 -3.61
N ALA A 32 -6.59 6.08 -4.32
CA ALA A 32 -7.27 4.87 -3.88
C ALA A 32 -6.30 3.70 -3.71
N VAL A 33 -5.36 3.53 -4.66
CA VAL A 33 -4.29 2.52 -4.56
C VAL A 33 -3.40 2.77 -3.33
N LEU A 34 -2.94 4.01 -3.13
CA LEU A 34 -2.12 4.36 -1.95
C LEU A 34 -2.85 4.08 -0.64
N LYS A 35 -4.11 4.50 -0.54
CA LYS A 35 -4.93 4.29 0.65
C LYS A 35 -5.15 2.80 0.96
N HIS A 36 -5.32 1.97 -0.06
CA HIS A 36 -5.45 0.53 0.11
C HIS A 36 -4.18 -0.10 0.72
N TYR A 37 -3.00 0.36 0.30
CA TYR A 37 -1.72 -0.16 0.77
C TYR A 37 -1.12 0.59 1.97
N GLU A 38 -1.76 1.66 2.46
CA GLU A 38 -1.26 2.52 3.55
C GLU A 38 -0.81 1.71 4.76
N GLY A 39 -1.67 0.83 5.29
CA GLY A 39 -1.34 0.01 6.45
C GLY A 39 -0.17 -0.95 6.22
N TYR A 40 -0.05 -1.51 5.01
CA TYR A 40 1.09 -2.37 4.66
C TYR A 40 2.40 -1.57 4.59
N ILE A 41 2.35 -0.37 3.99
CA ILE A 41 3.48 0.55 3.92
C ILE A 41 3.90 0.99 5.32
N THR A 42 2.95 1.37 6.20
CA THR A 42 3.24 1.77 7.59
C THR A 42 3.97 0.67 8.35
N VAL A 43 3.53 -0.59 8.21
CA VAL A 43 4.20 -1.73 8.84
C VAL A 43 5.63 -1.90 8.30
N LEU A 44 5.83 -1.83 6.98
CA LEU A 44 7.17 -1.93 6.38
C LEU A 44 8.09 -0.76 6.74
N ALA A 45 7.52 0.43 6.94
CA ALA A 45 8.23 1.63 7.35
C ALA A 45 8.50 1.67 8.86
N THR A 46 7.95 0.74 9.66
CA THR A 46 8.16 0.74 11.11
C THR A 46 9.55 0.21 11.46
N ARG A 47 10.32 1.01 12.21
CA ARG A 47 11.66 0.66 12.70
C ARG A 47 11.66 0.48 14.21
N LYS A 48 12.50 -0.45 14.66
CA LYS A 48 12.80 -0.65 16.08
C LYS A 48 13.94 0.30 16.46
N MET A 49 13.69 1.17 17.43
CA MET A 49 14.68 2.10 17.99
C MET A 49 14.85 1.85 19.48
N PHE A 50 15.99 2.27 20.01
CA PHE A 50 16.29 2.22 21.43
C PHE A 50 16.49 3.64 21.93
N ASP A 51 15.89 3.97 23.07
CA ASP A 51 16.17 5.23 23.74
C ASP A 51 17.46 5.16 24.58
N GLU A 52 17.79 6.27 25.23
CA GLU A 52 18.99 6.42 26.07
C GLU A 52 19.02 5.47 27.27
N PHE A 53 17.86 4.93 27.66
CA PHE A 53 17.70 3.97 28.76
C PHE A 53 17.62 2.52 28.26
N GLY A 54 17.79 2.29 26.95
CA GLY A 54 17.71 0.97 26.31
C GLY A 54 16.29 0.44 26.15
N GLN A 55 15.25 1.26 26.33
CA GLN A 55 13.87 0.82 26.07
C GLN A 55 13.58 0.82 24.57
N VAL A 56 12.78 -0.17 24.15
CA VAL A 56 12.43 -0.38 22.75
C VAL A 56 11.22 0.47 22.38
N HIS A 57 11.38 1.25 21.30
CA HIS A 57 10.30 2.00 20.67
C HIS A 57 10.12 1.56 19.21
N TYR A 58 8.88 1.58 18.74
CA TYR A 58 8.54 1.31 17.35
C TYR A 58 8.01 2.59 16.73
N CYS A 59 8.75 3.14 15.77
CA CYS A 59 8.38 4.38 15.11
C CYS A 59 8.34 4.17 13.60
N VAL A 60 7.40 4.85 12.95
CA VAL A 60 7.35 4.89 11.49
C VAL A 60 8.48 5.79 11.01
N ASP A 61 9.34 5.26 10.15
CA ASP A 61 10.33 6.02 9.41
C ASP A 61 9.62 6.73 8.26
N GLU A 62 9.33 8.01 8.45
CA GLU A 62 8.59 8.82 7.48
C GLU A 62 9.31 8.93 6.12
N THR A 63 10.64 8.96 6.12
CA THR A 63 11.42 8.98 4.87
C THR A 63 11.27 7.66 4.13
N LEU A 64 11.33 6.53 4.84
CA LEU A 64 11.09 5.21 4.24
C LEU A 64 9.65 5.06 3.77
N ARG A 65 8.67 5.54 4.53
CA ARG A 65 7.25 5.56 4.15
C ARG A 65 7.04 6.30 2.83
N GLN A 66 7.53 7.54 2.72
CA GLN A 66 7.46 8.34 1.50
C GLN A 66 8.15 7.66 0.31
N CYS A 67 9.30 7.02 0.55
CA CYS A 67 10.01 6.26 -0.47
C CYS A 67 9.19 5.05 -0.97
N LEU A 68 8.49 4.35 -0.08
CA LEU A 68 7.61 3.23 -0.43
C LEU A 68 6.36 3.69 -1.18
N GLU A 69 5.73 4.77 -0.74
CA GLU A 69 4.59 5.40 -1.44
C GLU A 69 4.99 5.82 -2.87
N THR A 70 6.14 6.49 -3.02
CA THR A 70 6.66 6.90 -4.34
C THR A 70 6.97 5.71 -5.23
N LYS A 71 7.55 4.63 -4.68
CA LYS A 71 7.79 3.38 -5.41
C LYS A 71 6.48 2.72 -5.86
N LEU A 72 5.43 2.78 -5.05
CA LEU A 72 4.13 2.26 -5.43
C LEU A 72 3.53 3.09 -6.57
N ILE A 73 3.53 4.42 -6.48
CA ILE A 73 3.03 5.32 -7.56
C ILE A 73 3.75 5.03 -8.88
N THR A 74 5.10 5.04 -8.86
CA THR A 74 5.91 4.81 -10.08
C THR A 74 5.66 3.43 -10.68
N LYS A 75 5.42 2.40 -9.86
CA LYS A 75 5.06 1.06 -10.35
C LYS A 75 3.65 1.00 -10.91
N THR A 76 2.68 1.67 -10.29
CA THR A 76 1.31 1.77 -10.80
C THR A 76 1.26 2.45 -12.16
N LEU A 77 1.96 3.57 -12.33
CA LEU A 77 2.04 4.30 -13.61
C LEU A 77 2.76 3.51 -14.71
N GLY A 78 3.71 2.63 -14.33
CA GLY A 78 4.42 1.75 -15.25
C GLY A 78 3.76 0.40 -15.48
N PHE A 79 2.56 0.15 -14.93
CA PHE A 79 1.91 -1.14 -14.98
C PHE A 79 1.15 -1.34 -16.31
N ASP A 80 1.51 -2.36 -17.08
CA ASP A 80 0.83 -2.68 -18.35
C ASP A 80 -0.45 -3.49 -18.13
N THR A 81 -1.57 -2.78 -18.06
CA THR A 81 -2.92 -3.36 -17.91
C THR A 81 -3.46 -4.00 -19.18
N LYS A 82 -2.96 -3.63 -20.37
CA LYS A 82 -3.46 -4.15 -21.65
C LYS A 82 -3.17 -5.63 -21.83
N SER A 83 -2.10 -6.12 -21.21
CA SER A 83 -1.74 -7.54 -21.18
C SER A 83 -2.80 -8.43 -20.50
N TYR A 84 -3.64 -7.87 -19.64
CA TYR A 84 -4.66 -8.60 -18.86
C TYR A 84 -6.07 -8.50 -19.46
N VAL A 85 -6.39 -7.45 -20.23
CA VAL A 85 -7.72 -7.25 -20.87
C VAL A 85 -7.97 -8.23 -22.04
N ARG A 86 -6.92 -8.77 -22.67
CA ARG A 86 -7.05 -9.58 -23.90
C ARG A 86 -7.56 -11.02 -23.70
N LYS A 87 -7.65 -11.53 -22.46
CA LYS A 87 -7.99 -12.95 -22.21
C LYS A 87 -9.48 -13.24 -22.01
N SER A 88 -10.37 -12.24 -22.09
CA SER A 88 -11.81 -12.40 -21.88
C SER A 88 -12.65 -12.41 -23.17
N ASN A 89 -12.03 -12.37 -24.35
CA ASN A 89 -12.73 -12.41 -25.64
C ASN A 89 -12.10 -13.42 -26.63
N GLN A 90 -11.83 -14.65 -26.18
CA GLN A 90 -11.59 -15.79 -27.07
C GLN A 90 -12.26 -17.05 -26.55
#